data_AF-D5PIG1-F1
#
_entry.id   AF-D5PIG1-F1
#
_cell.length_a   1.000
_cell.length_b   1.000
_cell.length_c   1.000
_cell.angle_alpha   90.00
_cell.angle_beta   90.00
_cell.angle_gamma   90.00
#
_symmetry.space_group_name_H-M   'P 1'
#
loop_
_entity.id
_entity.type
_entity.pdbx_description
1 polymer ?
#
loop_
_entity_poly.entity_id
_entity_poly.type
_entity_poly.pdbx_seq_one_letter_code
_entity_poly.pdbx_strand_id
1 'polypeptide(L)'
;MHPSVAPDPDIKNWEDTFYQQAHAAVEDFTEIQYAEERAVSGDTAEDRRYWRGQKQTAKANAKRSLPLLIQSFERDIKGRSVSDVVAASETVIESLAAHLKFEVPRVIHPEDALQELHAFLLCQAAAGWQGFVWVSWSV
;
A
#
# COMPACT_ATOMS: atom_id res chain seq x y z
N MET A 1 -12.46 6.59 -0.10
CA MET A 1 -13.40 5.52 -0.51
C MET A 1 -12.88 4.21 0.08
N HIS A 2 -13.76 3.35 0.60
CA HIS A 2 -13.44 2.12 1.33
C HIS A 2 -13.60 0.92 0.39
N PRO A 3 -12.52 0.36 -0.18
CA PRO A 3 -12.62 -0.57 -1.30
C PRO A 3 -12.87 -2.02 -0.88
N SER A 4 -12.77 -2.38 0.41
CA SER A 4 -12.97 -3.77 0.81
C SER A 4 -14.43 -4.20 0.63
N VAL A 5 -14.60 -5.36 -0.01
CA VAL A 5 -15.89 -6.07 -0.13
C VAL A 5 -15.91 -7.36 0.70
N ALA A 6 -15.07 -7.48 1.73
CA ALA A 6 -15.04 -8.64 2.60
C ALA A 6 -16.43 -8.90 3.23
N PRO A 7 -16.89 -10.17 3.28
CA PRO A 7 -18.22 -10.51 3.79
C PRO A 7 -18.33 -10.35 5.32
N ASP A 8 -17.23 -10.51 6.05
CA ASP A 8 -17.14 -10.26 7.48
C ASP A 8 -16.92 -8.75 7.72
N PRO A 9 -17.81 -8.07 8.47
CA PRO A 9 -17.70 -6.64 8.71
C PRO A 9 -16.45 -6.24 9.51
N ASP A 10 -15.93 -7.10 10.38
CA ASP A 10 -14.73 -6.81 11.16
C ASP A 10 -13.49 -6.87 10.26
N ILE A 11 -13.39 -7.90 9.42
CA ILE A 11 -12.32 -8.01 8.39
C ILE A 11 -12.38 -6.83 7.43
N LYS A 12 -13.57 -6.48 6.95
CA LYS A 12 -13.79 -5.34 6.07
C LYS A 12 -13.26 -4.05 6.70
N ASN A 13 -13.62 -3.78 7.95
CA ASN A 13 -13.18 -2.58 8.66
C ASN A 13 -11.65 -2.54 8.85
N TRP A 14 -11.04 -3.68 9.16
CA TRP A 14 -9.59 -3.80 9.29
C TRP A 14 -8.87 -3.54 7.98
N GLU A 15 -9.31 -4.16 6.90
CA GLU A 15 -8.77 -3.97 5.55
C GLU A 15 -8.93 -2.54 5.06
N ASP A 16 -10.09 -1.93 5.26
CA ASP A 16 -10.34 -0.54 4.90
C ASP A 16 -9.44 0.42 5.70
N THR A 17 -9.24 0.15 6.99
CA THR A 17 -8.34 0.93 7.85
C THR A 17 -6.90 0.81 7.37
N PHE A 18 -6.46 -0.42 7.09
CA PHE A 18 -5.13 -0.68 6.56
C PHE A 18 -4.92 0.02 5.21
N TYR A 19 -5.89 -0.09 4.31
CA TYR A 19 -5.84 0.56 3.00
C TYR A 19 -5.72 2.09 3.11
N GLN A 20 -6.45 2.71 4.03
CA GLN A 20 -6.32 4.16 4.27
C GLN A 20 -4.93 4.55 4.76
N GLN A 21 -4.34 3.75 5.66
CA GLN A 21 -2.97 3.97 6.13
C GLN A 21 -1.95 3.77 5.02
N ALA A 22 -2.12 2.73 4.20
CA ALA A 22 -1.29 2.45 3.04
C ALA A 22 -1.35 3.59 2.03
N HIS A 23 -2.55 4.07 1.71
CA HIS A 23 -2.77 5.20 0.80
C HIS A 23 -2.06 6.46 1.29
N ALA A 24 -2.22 6.81 2.57
CA ALA A 24 -1.54 7.99 3.15
C ALA A 24 -0.01 7.87 3.09
N ALA A 25 0.54 6.68 3.37
CA ALA A 25 1.98 6.44 3.30
C ALA A 25 2.52 6.50 1.85
N VAL A 26 1.74 6.05 0.87
CA VAL A 26 2.07 6.16 -0.55
C VAL A 26 1.96 7.61 -1.03
N GLU A 27 0.97 8.37 -0.56
CA GLU A 27 0.83 9.80 -0.86
C GLU A 27 2.03 10.61 -0.35
N ASP A 28 2.47 10.37 0.89
CA ASP A 28 3.72 10.94 1.42
C ASP A 28 4.92 10.58 0.53
N PHE A 29 4.96 9.36 -0.03
CA PHE A 29 6.02 8.95 -0.96
C PHE A 29 5.94 9.69 -2.30
N THR A 30 4.76 9.82 -2.90
CA THR A 30 4.55 10.57 -4.14
C THR A 30 4.93 12.05 -3.96
N GLU A 31 4.65 12.64 -2.79
CA GLU A 31 5.10 13.99 -2.45
C GLU A 31 6.64 14.12 -2.44
N ILE A 32 7.39 13.08 -2.02
CA ILE A 32 8.86 13.07 -2.08
C ILE A 32 9.32 13.19 -3.53
N GLN A 33 8.73 12.40 -4.44
CA GLN A 33 9.09 12.39 -5.85
C GLN A 33 8.75 13.73 -6.51
N TYR A 34 7.54 14.22 -6.28
CA TYR A 34 7.10 15.51 -6.81
C TYR A 34 7.99 16.66 -6.29
N ALA A 35 8.31 16.68 -5.00
CA ALA A 35 9.20 17.68 -4.42
C ALA A 35 10.63 17.57 -4.96
N GLU A 36 11.10 16.37 -5.29
CA GLU A 36 12.40 16.16 -5.92
C GLU A 36 12.45 16.72 -7.33
N GLU A 37 11.45 16.41 -8.16
CA GLU A 37 11.32 16.94 -9.53
C GLU A 37 11.26 18.47 -9.52
N ARG A 38 10.48 19.05 -8.60
CA ARG A 38 10.37 20.50 -8.42
C ARG A 38 11.65 21.13 -7.87
N ALA A 39 12.37 20.46 -6.99
CA ALA A 39 13.66 20.95 -6.49
C ALA A 39 14.75 20.98 -7.58
N VAL A 40 14.63 20.17 -8.62
CA VAL A 40 15.52 20.16 -9.79
C VAL A 40 15.06 21.18 -10.84
N SER A 41 13.78 21.22 -11.15
CA SER A 41 13.20 22.05 -12.22
C SER A 41 12.84 23.49 -11.82
N GLY A 42 12.84 23.82 -10.52
CA GLY A 42 12.41 25.13 -10.03
C GLY A 42 13.21 26.31 -10.57
N ASP A 43 12.51 27.38 -10.95
CA ASP A 43 13.06 28.54 -11.68
C ASP A 43 13.98 29.39 -10.80
N THR A 44 13.70 29.48 -9.49
CA THR A 44 14.46 30.32 -8.55
C THR A 44 15.18 29.50 -7.49
N ALA A 45 16.22 30.08 -6.89
CA ALA A 45 16.93 29.44 -5.78
C ALA A 45 16.03 29.26 -4.54
N GLU A 46 15.10 30.18 -4.32
CA GLU A 46 14.12 30.11 -3.22
C GLU A 46 13.13 28.97 -3.44
N ASP A 47 12.60 28.82 -4.64
CA ASP A 47 11.67 27.74 -5.02
C ASP A 47 12.34 26.36 -4.84
N ARG A 48 13.57 26.19 -5.36
CA ARG A 48 14.33 24.95 -5.14
C ARG A 48 14.60 24.67 -3.67
N ARG A 49 14.83 25.69 -2.84
CA ARG A 49 15.02 25.54 -1.39
C ARG A 49 13.72 25.12 -0.70
N TYR A 50 12.59 25.71 -1.08
CA TYR A 50 11.27 25.35 -0.58
C TYR A 50 10.97 23.87 -0.84
N TRP A 51 11.13 23.41 -2.09
CA TRP A 51 10.87 22.02 -2.45
C TRP A 51 11.82 21.02 -1.78
N ARG A 52 13.08 21.38 -1.55
CA ARG A 52 13.97 20.57 -0.70
C ARG A 52 13.44 20.44 0.72
N GLY A 53 12.84 21.50 1.27
CA GLY A 53 12.16 21.48 2.57
C GLY A 53 10.97 20.51 2.57
N GLN A 54 10.10 20.62 1.57
CA GLN A 54 8.95 19.73 1.40
C GLN A 54 9.37 18.26 1.28
N LYS A 55 10.40 17.97 0.46
CA LYS A 55 10.97 16.62 0.32
C LYS A 55 11.40 16.04 1.66
N GLN A 56 12.05 16.83 2.53
CA GLN A 56 12.49 16.35 3.85
C GLN A 56 11.32 16.09 4.79
N THR A 57 10.28 16.94 4.78
CA THR A 57 9.07 16.75 5.57
C THR A 57 8.33 15.48 5.16
N ALA A 58 8.07 15.30 3.87
CA ALA A 58 7.40 14.12 3.33
C ALA A 58 8.20 12.84 3.64
N LYS A 59 9.52 12.87 3.48
CA LYS A 59 10.39 11.73 3.85
C LYS A 59 10.35 11.41 5.34
N ALA A 60 10.23 12.41 6.21
CA ALA A 60 10.09 12.19 7.65
C ALA A 60 8.73 11.57 8.00
N ASN A 61 7.65 12.01 7.33
CA ASN A 61 6.31 11.45 7.51
C ASN A 61 6.26 10.00 7.04
N ALA A 62 6.69 9.71 5.80
CA ALA A 62 6.70 8.36 5.26
C ALA A 62 7.51 7.38 6.14
N LYS A 63 8.66 7.82 6.67
CA LYS A 63 9.48 7.03 7.61
C LYS A 63 8.80 6.76 8.95
N ARG A 64 7.91 7.63 9.41
CA ARG A 64 7.09 7.43 10.62
C ARG A 64 5.90 6.53 10.35
N SER A 65 5.28 6.67 9.18
CA SER A 65 4.10 5.91 8.76
C SER A 65 4.43 4.44 8.49
N LEU A 66 5.59 4.13 7.88
CA LEU A 66 5.94 2.76 7.49
C LEU A 66 5.96 1.75 8.66
N PRO A 67 6.60 2.03 9.82
CA PRO A 67 6.54 1.11 10.96
C PRO A 67 5.12 0.89 11.51
N LEU A 68 4.26 1.92 11.46
CA LEU A 68 2.87 1.83 11.89
C LEU A 68 2.05 0.96 10.92
N LEU A 69 2.30 1.11 9.63
CA LEU A 69 1.69 0.29 8.58
C LEU A 69 2.08 -1.19 8.74
N ILE A 70 3.36 -1.47 8.98
CA ILE A 70 3.85 -2.83 9.27
C ILE A 70 3.14 -3.41 10.51
N GLN A 71 3.01 -2.61 11.58
CA GLN A 71 2.32 -3.06 12.78
C GLN A 71 0.84 -3.36 12.52
N SER A 72 0.14 -2.53 11.75
CA SER A 72 -1.25 -2.78 11.38
C SER A 72 -1.39 -4.03 10.51
N PHE A 73 -0.48 -4.24 9.56
CA PHE A 73 -0.46 -5.45 8.74
C PHE A 73 -0.35 -6.73 9.58
N GLU A 74 0.63 -6.80 10.49
CA GLU A 74 0.84 -7.97 11.34
C GLU A 74 -0.34 -8.21 12.29
N ARG A 75 -0.97 -7.14 12.80
CA ARG A 75 -2.09 -7.23 13.75
C ARG A 75 -3.40 -7.62 13.08
N ASP A 76 -3.69 -7.02 11.93
CA ASP A 76 -5.06 -6.93 11.40
C ASP A 76 -5.23 -7.67 10.06
N ILE A 77 -4.16 -7.87 9.28
CA ILE A 77 -4.26 -8.41 7.91
C ILE A 77 -3.67 -9.82 7.81
N LYS A 78 -2.41 -10.02 8.19
CA LYS A 78 -1.59 -11.21 7.85
C LYS A 78 -2.22 -12.56 8.19
N GLY A 79 -2.97 -12.64 9.28
CA GLY A 79 -3.62 -13.88 9.75
C GLY A 79 -5.14 -13.88 9.64
N ARG A 80 -5.75 -12.83 9.07
CA ARG A 80 -7.19 -12.59 9.12
C ARG A 80 -7.84 -12.36 7.76
N SER A 81 -7.08 -11.81 6.81
CA SER A 81 -7.56 -11.53 5.46
C SER A 81 -7.27 -12.69 4.50
N VAL A 82 -7.84 -12.61 3.29
CA VAL A 82 -7.61 -13.58 2.21
C VAL A 82 -6.17 -13.48 1.68
N SER A 83 -5.65 -14.59 1.14
CA SER A 83 -4.24 -14.68 0.73
C SER A 83 -3.79 -13.58 -0.22
N ASP A 84 -4.66 -13.21 -1.17
CA ASP A 84 -4.33 -12.22 -2.20
C ASP A 84 -4.21 -10.82 -1.61
N VAL A 85 -5.09 -10.45 -0.66
CA VAL A 85 -5.00 -9.17 0.05
C VAL A 85 -3.78 -9.14 0.96
N VAL A 86 -3.44 -10.26 1.60
CA VAL A 86 -2.22 -10.38 2.41
C VAL A 86 -0.99 -10.16 1.55
N ALA A 87 -0.87 -10.86 0.42
CA ALA A 87 0.27 -10.73 -0.49
C ALA A 87 0.39 -9.33 -1.11
N ALA A 88 -0.72 -8.72 -1.52
CA ALA A 88 -0.72 -7.34 -2.03
C ALA A 88 -0.34 -6.33 -0.94
N SER A 89 -0.78 -6.54 0.30
CA SER A 89 -0.40 -5.69 1.45
C SER A 89 1.10 -5.78 1.75
N GLU A 90 1.67 -6.99 1.72
CA GLU A 90 3.13 -7.19 1.86
C GLU A 90 3.87 -6.46 0.74
N THR A 91 3.39 -6.57 -0.50
CA THR A 91 4.01 -5.91 -1.67
C THR A 91 4.04 -4.39 -1.51
N VAL A 92 2.99 -3.75 -0.99
CA VAL A 92 2.97 -2.31 -0.68
C VAL A 92 4.04 -1.96 0.36
N ILE A 93 4.13 -2.73 1.45
CA ILE A 93 5.10 -2.51 2.52
C ILE A 93 6.53 -2.65 2.01
N GLU A 94 6.82 -3.72 1.26
CA GLU A 94 8.14 -3.97 0.68
C GLU A 94 8.53 -2.89 -0.31
N SER A 95 7.59 -2.47 -1.17
CA SER A 95 7.81 -1.39 -2.12
C SER A 95 8.16 -0.08 -1.42
N LEU A 96 7.38 0.34 -0.43
CA LEU A 96 7.64 1.54 0.36
C LEU A 96 8.99 1.44 1.09
N ALA A 97 9.26 0.31 1.74
CA ALA A 97 10.50 0.09 2.45
C ALA A 97 11.73 0.17 1.53
N ALA A 98 11.64 -0.43 0.34
CA ALA A 98 12.70 -0.39 -0.65
C ALA A 98 12.95 1.05 -1.14
N HIS A 99 11.90 1.76 -1.56
CA HIS A 99 12.04 3.11 -2.14
C HIS A 99 12.40 4.19 -1.11
N LEU A 100 12.00 4.04 0.16
CA LEU A 100 12.40 4.96 1.22
C LEU A 100 13.86 4.76 1.67
N LYS A 101 14.37 3.53 1.55
CA LYS A 101 15.73 3.16 1.96
C LYS A 101 16.74 3.31 0.83
N PHE A 102 16.34 3.01 -0.40
CA PHE A 102 17.20 2.94 -1.56
C PHE A 102 16.52 3.61 -2.77
N GLU A 103 17.29 4.28 -3.62
CA GLU A 103 16.80 4.75 -4.92
C GLU A 103 16.84 3.57 -5.90
N VAL A 104 15.85 2.67 -5.84
CA VAL A 104 15.86 1.41 -6.60
C VAL A 104 14.76 1.40 -7.66
N PRO A 105 15.11 1.54 -8.96
CA PRO A 105 14.14 1.48 -10.06
C PRO A 105 13.67 0.05 -10.42
N ARG A 106 14.08 -0.98 -9.68
CA ARG A 106 13.77 -2.40 -9.96
C ARG A 106 12.67 -2.99 -9.08
N VAL A 107 12.15 -2.22 -8.13
CA VAL A 107 11.04 -2.65 -7.27
C VAL A 107 9.75 -2.05 -7.83
N ILE A 108 8.63 -2.76 -7.71
CA ILE A 108 7.31 -2.27 -8.07
C ILE A 108 7.10 -0.90 -7.42
N HIS A 109 6.58 0.08 -8.16
CA HIS A 109 6.35 1.41 -7.61
C HIS A 109 5.29 1.37 -6.50
N PRO A 110 5.41 2.15 -5.41
CA PRO A 110 4.43 2.11 -4.32
C PRO A 110 2.99 2.39 -4.76
N GLU A 111 2.79 3.25 -5.76
CA GLU A 111 1.47 3.51 -6.33
C GLU A 111 0.90 2.31 -7.09
N ASP A 112 1.73 1.60 -7.86
CA ASP A 112 1.30 0.40 -8.61
C ASP A 112 0.90 -0.71 -7.63
N ALA A 113 1.71 -0.92 -6.57
CA ALA A 113 1.39 -1.87 -5.51
C ALA A 113 0.08 -1.51 -4.78
N LEU A 114 -0.17 -0.22 -4.55
CA LEU A 114 -1.41 0.25 -3.93
C LEU A 114 -2.63 0.01 -4.84
N GLN A 115 -2.49 0.24 -6.15
CA GLN A 115 -3.55 -0.06 -7.13
C GLN A 115 -3.87 -1.56 -7.18
N GLU A 116 -2.86 -2.40 -7.08
CA GLU A 116 -3.02 -3.85 -7.02
C GLU A 116 -3.77 -4.27 -5.73
N LEU A 117 -3.36 -3.74 -4.56
CA LEU A 117 -4.10 -3.94 -3.32
C LEU A 117 -5.57 -3.49 -3.44
N HIS A 118 -5.80 -2.32 -4.03
CA HIS A 118 -7.16 -1.80 -4.26
C HIS A 118 -8.00 -2.75 -5.13
N ALA A 119 -7.40 -3.32 -6.19
CA ALA A 119 -8.07 -4.29 -7.05
C ALA A 119 -8.43 -5.57 -6.28
N PHE A 120 -7.50 -6.12 -5.50
CA PHE A 120 -7.77 -7.31 -4.70
C PHE A 120 -8.85 -7.07 -3.65
N LEU A 121 -8.85 -5.91 -3.00
CA LEU A 121 -9.87 -5.53 -2.02
C LEU A 121 -11.29 -5.50 -2.62
N LEU A 122 -11.43 -5.11 -3.89
CA LEU A 122 -12.70 -5.09 -4.63
C LEU A 122 -13.11 -6.46 -5.19
N CYS A 123 -12.15 -7.36 -5.41
CA CYS A 123 -12.40 -8.65 -6.07
C CYS A 123 -12.57 -9.83 -5.09
N GLN A 124 -12.49 -9.62 -3.78
CA GLN A 124 -12.56 -10.69 -2.77
C GLN A 124 -13.84 -11.56 -2.88
N ALA A 125 -14.96 -10.95 -3.22
CA ALA A 125 -16.24 -11.65 -3.36
C ALA A 125 -16.30 -12.58 -4.59
N ALA A 126 -15.48 -12.36 -5.62
CA ALA A 126 -15.42 -13.21 -6.81
C ALA A 126 -14.69 -14.55 -6.55
N ALA A 127 -13.80 -14.60 -5.55
CA ALA A 127 -13.10 -15.81 -5.15
C ALA A 127 -13.99 -16.80 -4.36
N GLY A 128 -15.16 -16.36 -3.88
CA GLY A 128 -16.12 -17.20 -3.15
C GLY A 128 -16.90 -18.22 -4.01
N TRP A 129 -16.62 -18.31 -5.31
CA TRP A 129 -17.33 -19.17 -6.28
C TRP A 129 -16.42 -20.24 -6.94
N GLN A 130 -15.34 -20.67 -6.28
CA GLN A 130 -14.64 -21.92 -6.68
C GLN A 130 -15.08 -23.11 -5.81
N GLY A 131 -16.32 -23.55 -6.09
CA GLY A 131 -16.60 -24.95 -6.41
C GLY A 131 -16.32 -26.03 -5.37
N PHE A 132 -17.20 -26.13 -4.37
CA PHE A 132 -17.50 -27.41 -3.73
C PHE A 132 -18.40 -28.24 -4.67
N VAL A 133 -17.85 -29.23 -5.38
CA VAL A 133 -18.63 -30.36 -5.93
C VAL A 133 -17.87 -31.67 -5.69
N TRP A 134 -18.49 -32.52 -4.88
CA TRP A 134 -18.12 -33.90 -4.60
C TRP A 134 -18.13 -34.79 -5.85
N VAL A 135 -17.16 -35.69 -6.00
CA VAL A 135 -17.47 -37.08 -6.36
C VAL A 135 -16.50 -38.05 -5.68
N SER A 136 -17.01 -38.77 -4.68
CA SER A 136 -16.45 -40.02 -4.19
C SER A 136 -16.69 -41.12 -5.24
N TRP A 137 -15.64 -41.80 -5.69
CA TRP A 137 -15.76 -43.15 -6.25
C TRP A 137 -14.80 -44.07 -5.51
N SER A 138 -15.36 -44.86 -4.62
CA SER A 138 -14.81 -46.15 -4.23
C SER A 138 -15.12 -47.16 -5.33
N VAL A 139 -14.10 -47.79 -5.90
CA VAL A 139 -14.13 -49.19 -6.35
C VAL A 139 -12.76 -49.78 -6.04
#